data_AF-A0AAE3DJQ3-F1
#
_entry.id   AF-A0AAE3DJQ3-F1
#
_cell.length_a   1.000
_cell.length_b   1.000
_cell.length_c   1.000
_cell.angle_alpha   90.00
_cell.angle_beta   90.00
_cell.angle_gamma   90.00
#
_symmetry.space_group_name_H-M   'P 1'
#
loop_
_entity.id
_entity.type
_entity.pdbx_description
1 polymer ?
#
loop_
_entity_poly.entity_id
_entity_poly.type
_entity_poly.pdbx_seq_one_letter_code
_entity_poly.pdbx_strand_id
1 'polypeptide(L)'
;MLKEELYQQYLQWKKEKIAWSIEEIFGFPKVDCDVYENEDVLVSRLFYVIPDIFEVKLRVFIFYEENTFLKTKGDDLKLIHSELKIQ
;
A
#
# COMPACT_ATOMS: atom_id res chain seq x y z
N MET A 1 -3.62 -6.24 7.12
CA MET A 1 -5.08 -6.40 6.90
C MET A 1 -5.35 -7.11 5.58
N LEU A 2 -6.51 -7.71 5.41
CA LEU A 2 -6.95 -8.28 4.12
C LEU A 2 -7.31 -7.15 3.13
N LYS A 3 -7.33 -7.46 1.83
CA LYS A 3 -7.70 -6.50 0.78
C LYS A 3 -9.12 -5.97 0.99
N GLU A 4 -10.04 -6.85 1.38
CA GLU A 4 -11.44 -6.52 1.64
C GLU A 4 -11.58 -5.57 2.84
N GLU A 5 -10.81 -5.80 3.91
CA GLU A 5 -10.78 -4.95 5.08
C GLU A 5 -10.26 -3.55 4.75
N LEU A 6 -9.17 -3.47 3.99
CA LEU A 6 -8.63 -2.21 3.47
C LEU A 6 -9.68 -1.47 2.64
N TYR A 7 -10.37 -2.19 1.76
CA TYR A 7 -11.39 -1.61 0.90
C TYR A 7 -12.57 -1.04 1.70
N GLN A 8 -13.01 -1.73 2.77
CA GLN A 8 -14.03 -1.19 3.67
C GLN A 8 -13.57 0.10 4.36
N GLN A 9 -12.31 0.18 4.79
CA GLN A 9 -11.75 1.40 5.37
C GLN A 9 -11.71 2.55 4.36
N TYR A 10 -11.32 2.27 3.11
CA TYR A 10 -11.36 3.23 2.02
C TYR A 10 -12.79 3.75 1.75
N LEU A 11 -13.80 2.86 1.69
CA LEU A 11 -15.19 3.26 1.50
C LEU A 11 -15.71 4.16 2.64
N GLN A 12 -15.36 3.82 3.89
CA GLN A 12 -15.69 4.65 5.06
C GLN A 12 -15.02 6.02 4.99
N TRP A 13 -13.77 6.09 4.54
CA TRP A 13 -13.05 7.34 4.33
C TRP A 13 -13.63 8.18 3.19
N LYS A 14 -14.02 7.54 2.07
CA LYS A 14 -14.48 8.20 0.84
C LYS A 14 -15.79 8.96 1.05
N LYS A 15 -16.68 8.52 1.95
CA LYS A 15 -17.94 9.24 2.30
C LYS A 15 -18.90 9.57 1.14
N GLU A 16 -18.61 9.15 -0.10
CA GLU A 16 -19.36 9.51 -1.31
C GLU A 16 -19.97 8.28 -2.01
N LYS A 17 -20.94 8.52 -2.90
CA LYS A 17 -21.66 7.47 -3.64
C LYS A 17 -20.82 6.82 -4.76
N ILE A 18 -19.83 7.53 -5.29
CA ILE A 18 -18.94 7.01 -6.34
C ILE A 18 -17.58 6.76 -5.73
N ALA A 19 -17.16 5.50 -5.74
CA ALA A 19 -15.87 5.05 -5.23
C ALA A 19 -15.20 4.17 -6.27
N TRP A 20 -13.88 4.29 -6.39
CA TRP A 20 -13.03 3.34 -7.10
C TRP A 20 -13.26 1.91 -6.60
N SER A 21 -13.20 0.93 -7.51
CA SER A 21 -13.19 -0.49 -7.17
C SER A 21 -11.91 -0.86 -6.40
N ILE A 22 -11.92 -2.04 -5.80
CA ILE A 22 -10.75 -2.58 -5.12
C ILE A 22 -9.58 -2.76 -6.10
N GLU A 23 -9.81 -3.17 -7.34
CA GLU A 23 -8.76 -3.30 -8.36
C GLU A 23 -8.22 -1.93 -8.78
N GLU A 24 -9.10 -0.94 -8.91
CA GLU A 24 -8.73 0.42 -9.30
C GLU A 24 -7.83 1.08 -8.25
N ILE A 25 -8.12 0.93 -6.94
CA ILE A 25 -7.26 1.52 -5.88
C ILE A 25 -5.83 0.94 -5.89
N PHE A 26 -5.65 -0.33 -6.26
CA PHE A 26 -4.32 -0.94 -6.42
C PHE A 26 -3.65 -0.58 -7.77
N GLY A 27 -4.39 0.07 -8.68
CA GLY A 27 -3.90 0.57 -9.96
C GLY A 27 -3.37 2.01 -9.91
N PHE A 28 -3.61 2.76 -8.82
CA PHE A 28 -3.11 4.12 -8.66
C PHE A 28 -1.57 4.18 -8.66
N PRO A 29 -0.99 5.37 -8.95
CA PRO A 29 0.44 5.58 -8.82
C PRO A 29 0.95 5.10 -7.47
N LYS A 30 2.05 4.35 -7.52
CA LYS A 30 2.65 3.72 -6.36
C LYS A 30 4.15 3.92 -6.34
N VAL A 31 4.70 3.96 -5.14
CA VAL A 31 6.13 4.18 -4.89
C VAL A 31 6.63 3.08 -3.99
N ASP A 32 7.68 2.40 -4.45
CA ASP A 32 8.42 1.43 -3.64
C ASP A 32 9.49 2.17 -2.84
N CYS A 33 9.60 1.88 -1.55
CA CYS A 33 10.54 2.51 -0.65
C CYS A 33 11.14 1.47 0.30
N ASP A 34 12.45 1.29 0.22
CA ASP A 34 13.23 0.51 1.16
C ASP A 34 13.32 1.26 2.49
N VAL A 35 12.57 0.80 3.50
CA VAL A 35 12.48 1.48 4.81
C VAL A 35 13.46 0.92 5.83
N TYR A 36 13.96 -0.29 5.60
CA TYR A 36 15.00 -0.91 6.42
C TYR A 36 15.75 -1.94 5.60
N GLU A 37 17.08 -1.95 5.71
CA GLU A 37 17.92 -2.93 5.04
C GLU A 37 19.15 -3.27 5.90
N ASN A 38 19.46 -4.56 6.00
CA ASN A 38 20.71 -5.06 6.56
C ASN A 38 21.29 -6.20 5.70
N GLU A 39 22.27 -6.95 6.20
CA GLU A 39 22.92 -8.03 5.44
C GLU A 39 21.98 -9.18 5.05
N ASP A 40 20.95 -9.45 5.86
CA ASP A 40 20.08 -10.63 5.70
C ASP A 40 18.66 -10.26 5.21
N VAL A 41 18.19 -9.05 5.49
CA VAL A 41 16.77 -8.67 5.37
C VAL A 41 16.64 -7.31 4.70
N LEU A 42 15.63 -7.20 3.84
CA LEU A 42 15.10 -5.96 3.29
C LEU A 42 13.62 -5.83 3.67
N VAL A 43 13.22 -4.67 4.20
CA VAL A 43 11.82 -4.29 4.36
C VAL A 43 11.53 -3.14 3.42
N SER A 44 10.62 -3.39 2.47
CA SER A 44 10.12 -2.39 1.53
C SER A 44 8.65 -2.09 1.84
N ARG A 45 8.24 -0.85 1.57
CA ARG A 45 6.84 -0.42 1.57
C ARG A 45 6.47 0.07 0.18
N LEU A 46 5.48 -0.59 -0.42
CA LEU A 46 4.86 -0.16 -1.65
C LEU A 46 3.65 0.72 -1.32
N PHE A 47 3.83 2.04 -1.38
CA PHE A 47 2.80 3.02 -1.06
C PHE A 47 1.85 3.25 -2.23
N TYR A 48 0.56 3.35 -1.93
CA TYR A 48 -0.53 3.69 -2.84
C TYR A 48 -1.17 4.99 -2.38
N VAL A 49 -1.34 5.95 -3.30
CA VAL A 49 -1.91 7.27 -2.99
C VAL A 49 -3.18 7.46 -3.80
N ILE A 50 -4.32 7.47 -3.11
CA ILE A 50 -5.64 7.58 -3.73
C ILE A 50 -6.15 9.01 -3.53
N PRO A 51 -6.13 9.86 -4.56
CA PRO A 51 -6.61 11.23 -4.47
C PRO A 51 -8.14 11.26 -4.47
N ASP A 52 -8.67 12.24 -3.74
CA ASP A 52 -10.08 12.59 -3.78
C ASP A 52 -10.25 14.10 -3.63
N ILE A 53 -11.25 14.65 -4.31
CA ILE A 53 -11.65 16.05 -4.15
C ILE A 53 -12.97 16.08 -3.41
N PHE A 54 -12.94 16.47 -2.15
CA PHE A 54 -14.12 16.57 -1.29
C PHE A 54 -14.30 18.02 -0.83
N GLU A 55 -15.47 18.61 -1.07
CA GLU A 55 -15.77 20.01 -0.71
C GLU A 55 -14.69 21.00 -1.20
N VAL A 56 -14.21 20.82 -2.44
CA VAL A 56 -13.17 21.67 -3.07
C VAL A 56 -11.78 21.53 -2.39
N LYS A 57 -11.59 20.55 -1.50
CA LYS A 57 -10.30 20.24 -0.89
C LYS A 57 -9.76 18.92 -1.42
N LEU A 58 -8.48 18.93 -1.82
CA LEU A 58 -7.74 17.71 -2.08
C LEU A 58 -7.52 16.99 -0.75
N ARG A 59 -7.88 15.72 -0.72
CA ARG A 59 -7.50 14.78 0.34
C ARG A 59 -6.96 13.51 -0.30
N VAL A 60 -6.18 12.77 0.46
CA VAL A 60 -5.57 11.51 0.01
C VAL A 60 -5.86 10.41 1.01
N PHE A 61 -6.16 9.23 0.50
CA PHE A 61 -6.13 7.99 1.27
C PHE A 61 -4.83 7.28 0.92
N ILE A 62 -4.01 7.02 1.93
CA ILE A 62 -2.70 6.40 1.77
C ILE A 62 -2.72 5.05 2.46
N PHE A 63 -2.35 4.03 1.72
CA PHE A 63 -2.10 2.69 2.25
C PHE A 63 -0.83 2.14 1.62
N TYR A 64 -0.28 1.08 2.20
CA TYR A 64 0.91 0.44 1.67
C TYR A 64 0.91 -1.05 1.92
N GLU A 65 1.61 -1.78 1.05
CA GLU A 65 2.00 -3.17 1.27
C GLU A 65 3.42 -3.17 1.85
N GLU A 66 3.57 -3.64 3.09
CA GLU A 66 4.87 -3.83 3.73
C GLU A 66 5.37 -5.24 3.44
N ASN A 67 6.46 -5.32 2.68
CA ASN A 67 7.07 -6.55 2.24
C ASN A 67 8.38 -6.77 2.99
N THR A 68 8.54 -7.94 3.59
CA THR A 68 9.83 -8.38 4.16
C THR A 68 10.43 -9.43 3.23
N PHE A 69 11.64 -9.17 2.78
CA PHE A 69 12.43 -10.05 1.94
C PHE A 69 13.64 -10.57 2.71
N LEU A 70 13.94 -11.86 2.53
CA LEU A 70 15.21 -12.46 2.92
C LEU A 70 16.17 -12.36 1.74
N LYS A 71 17.37 -11.86 1.99
CA LYS A 71 18.48 -11.85 1.03
C LYS A 71 19.05 -13.26 0.90
N THR A 72 19.16 -13.74 -0.32
CA THR A 72 19.70 -15.07 -0.61
C THR A 72 21.06 -14.95 -1.31
N LYS A 73 21.79 -16.07 -1.44
CA LYS A 73 23.12 -16.05 -2.06
C LYS A 73 22.96 -15.68 -3.55
N GLY A 74 23.48 -14.52 -3.95
CA GLY A 74 23.50 -14.06 -5.34
C GLY A 74 22.58 -12.88 -5.66
N ASP A 75 22.42 -11.93 -4.73
CA ASP A 75 21.58 -10.72 -4.86
C ASP A 75 20.07 -10.96 -5.04
N ASP A 76 19.63 -12.22 -4.96
CA ASP A 76 18.22 -12.59 -5.05
C ASP A 76 17.47 -12.31 -3.74
N LEU A 77 16.25 -11.76 -3.87
CA LEU A 77 15.34 -11.48 -2.76
C LEU A 77 14.18 -12.50 -2.73
N LYS A 78 13.97 -13.11 -1.56
CA LYS A 78 12.83 -13.99 -1.31
C LYS A 78 11.81 -13.32 -0.41
N LEU A 79 10.59 -13.08 -0.91
CA LEU A 79 9.49 -12.58 -0.08
C LEU A 79 9.13 -13.62 1.00
N ILE A 80 9.17 -13.21 2.26
CA ILE A 80 8.82 -14.07 3.41
C ILE A 80 7.60 -13.57 4.18
N HIS A 81 7.27 -12.29 4.09
CA HIS A 81 6.10 -11.69 4.71
C HIS A 81 5.58 -10.53 3.87
N SER A 82 4.27 -10.39 3.76
CA SER A 82 3.60 -9.25 3.14
C SER A 82 2.35 -8.91 3.93
N GLU A 83 2.15 -7.63 4.22
CA GLU A 83 0.93 -7.15 4.86
C GLU A 83 0.49 -5.75 4.41
N LEU A 84 -0.82 -5.57 4.27
CA LEU A 84 -1.40 -4.26 3.99
C LEU A 84 -1.62 -3.45 5.27
N LYS A 85 -1.29 -2.15 5.21
CA LYS A 85 -1.45 -1.17 6.28
C LYS A 85 -1.98 0.15 5.74
N ILE A 86 -2.71 0.88 6.57
CA ILE A 86 -3.14 2.27 6.31
C ILE A 86 -2.19 3.19 7.07
N GLN A 87 -1.86 4.34 6.48
CA GLN A 87 -1.02 5.36 7.12
C GLN A 87 -1.83 6.34 7.96
#